data_AF-A0A483AKM8-F1
#
_entry.id   AF-A0A483AKM8-F1
#
_cell.length_a   1.000
_cell.length_b   1.000
_cell.length_c   1.000
_cell.angle_alpha   90.00
_cell.angle_beta   90.00
_cell.angle_gamma   90.00
#
_symmetry.space_group_name_H-M   'P 1'
#
loop_
_entity.id
_entity.type
_entity.pdbx_description
1 polymer ?
#
loop_
_entity_poly.entity_id
_entity_poly.type
_entity_poly.pdbx_seq_one_letter_code
_entity_poly.pdbx_strand_id
1 'polypeptide(L)' 'MISAISWIIQGAKNHDKSLILLNAVFVCVNTLGIYHWFF' A
#
# COMPACT_ATOMS: atom_id res chain seq x y z
N MET A 1 5.50 -4.21 -4.59
CA MET A 1 5.33 -3.95 -3.14
C MET A 1 6.26 -2.84 -2.62
N ILE A 2 7.55 -2.84 -2.96
CA ILE A 2 8.51 -1.80 -2.53
C ILE A 2 8.04 -0.37 -2.91
N SER A 3 7.49 -0.18 -4.10
CA SER A 3 6.96 1.12 -4.56
C SER A 3 5.82 1.65 -3.67
N ALA A 4 4.82 0.83 -3.34
CA ALA A 4 3.70 1.22 -2.49
C ALA A 4 4.18 1.65 -1.08
N ILE A 5 5.19 0.96 -0.54
CA ILE A 5 5.82 1.33 0.74
C ILE A 5 6.54 2.68 0.62
N SER A 6 7.28 2.93 -0.46
CA SER A 6 7.91 4.23 -0.71
C SER A 6 6.89 5.36 -0.84
N TRP A 7 5.71 5.10 -1.40
CA TRP A 7 4.62 6.08 -1.49
C TRP A 7 3.91 6.30 -0.15
N ILE A 8 3.77 5.28 0.70
CA ILE A 8 3.28 5.44 2.08
C ILE A 8 4.23 6.34 2.89
N ILE A 9 5.54 6.13 2.76
CA ILE A 9 6.56 6.95 3.43
C ILE A 9 6.55 8.39 2.90
N GLN A 10 6.42 8.59 1.58
CA GLN A 10 6.27 9.92 1.01
C GLN A 10 4.97 10.61 1.43
N GLY A 11 3.86 9.88 1.49
CA GLY A 11 2.58 10.38 1.98
C GLY A 11 2.66 10.78 3.46
N ALA A 12 3.37 10.00 4.28
CA ALA A 12 3.63 10.36 5.67
C ALA A 12 4.46 11.64 5.80
N LYS A 13 5.50 11.80 4.99
CA LYS A 13 6.34 13.02 4.96
C LYS A 13 5.57 14.25 4.48
N ASN A 14 4.65 14.10 3.54
CA ASN A 14 3.85 15.19 3.00
C ASN A 14 2.53 15.43 3.77
N HIS A 15 2.30 14.72 4.89
CA HIS A 15 1.02 14.70 5.63
C HIS A 15 -0.21 14.39 4.75
N ASP A 16 0.02 13.68 3.65
CA ASP A 16 -0.96 13.46 2.61
C ASP A 16 -1.72 12.15 2.86
N LYS A 17 -2.76 12.24 3.71
CA LYS A 17 -3.50 11.08 4.20
C LYS A 17 -4.13 10.25 3.08
N SER A 18 -4.50 10.90 1.97
CA SER A 18 -5.08 10.24 0.80
C SER A 18 -4.08 9.31 0.14
N LEU A 19 -2.83 9.76 0.00
CA LEU A 19 -1.72 9.00 -0.57
C LEU A 19 -1.39 7.77 0.28
N ILE A 20 -1.40 7.95 1.61
CA ILE A 20 -1.18 6.86 2.57
C ILE A 20 -2.29 5.82 2.46
N LEU A 21 -3.55 6.26 2.49
CA LEU A 21 -4.72 5.38 2.50
C LEU A 21 -4.82 4.57 1.20
N LEU A 22 -4.61 5.21 0.05
CA LEU A 22 -4.61 4.54 -1.25
C LEU A 22 -3.55 3.44 -1.33
N ASN A 23 -2.31 3.77 -0.98
CA ASN A 23 -1.21 2.79 -1.08
C ASN A 23 -1.31 1.70 -0.01
N ALA A 24 -1.85 2.00 1.18
CA ALA A 24 -2.12 0.99 2.21
C ALA A 24 -3.18 -0.03 1.75
N VAL A 25 -4.31 0.45 1.19
CA VAL A 25 -5.35 -0.42 0.60
C VAL A 25 -4.76 -1.27 -0.52
N PHE A 26 -3.91 -0.69 -1.36
CA PHE A 26 -3.25 -1.42 -2.45
C PHE A 26 -2.37 -2.57 -1.94
N VAL A 27 -1.64 -2.36 -0.84
CA VAL A 27 -0.86 -3.43 -0.20
C VAL A 27 -1.77 -4.52 0.37
N CYS A 28 -2.87 -4.16 1.02
CA CYS A 28 -3.83 -5.13 1.55
C CYS A 28 -4.46 -6.00 0.45
N VAL A 29 -4.99 -5.38 -0.61
CA VAL A 29 -5.60 -6.11 -1.74
C VAL A 29 -4.57 -6.99 -2.43
N ASN A 30 -3.35 -6.50 -2.65
CA ASN A 30 -2.29 -7.30 -3.24
C ASN A 30 -1.88 -8.49 -2.35
N THR A 31 -1.87 -8.32 -1.03
CA THR A 31 -1.57 -9.40 -0.08
C THR A 31 -2.68 -10.44 -0.06
N LEU A 32 -3.95 -10.01 -0.07
CA LEU A 32 -5.11 -10.89 -0.20
C LEU A 32 -5.13 -11.64 -1.54
N GLY A 33 -4.79 -10.96 -2.63
CA GLY A 33 -4.66 -11.57 -3.95
C GLY A 33 -3.57 -12.63 -3.99
N ILE A 34 -2.39 -12.36 -3.38
CA ILE A 34 -1.33 -13.36 -3.24
C ILE A 34 -1.79 -14.52 -2.36
N TYR A 35 -2.48 -14.25 -1.26
CA TYR A 35 -3.00 -15.27 -0.35
C TYR A 35 -4.00 -16.20 -1.06
N HIS A 36 -4.95 -15.65 -1.80
CA HIS A 36 -5.92 -16.41 -2.60
C HIS A 36 -5.26 -17.17 -3.76
N TRP A 37 -4.17 -16.65 -4.31
CA TRP A 37 -3.50 -17.30 -5.44
C TRP A 37 -2.57 -18.43 -5.00
N PHE A 38 -2.04 -18.37 -3.77
CA PHE A 38 -1.15 -19.40 -3.21
C PHE A 38 -1.87 -20.47 -2.39
N PHE A 39 -3.09 -20.23 -1.91
CA PHE A 39 -3.85 -21.13 -1.04
C PHE A 39 -5.27 -21.34 -1.58
#